data_AF-A0A1B6HP24-F1
#
_entry.id   AF-A0A1B6HP24-F1
#
_cell.length_a   1.000
_cell.length_b   1.000
_cell.length_c   1.000
_cell.angle_alpha   90.00
_cell.angle_beta   90.00
_cell.angle_gamma   90.00
#
_symmetry.space_group_name_H-M   'P 1'
#
loop_
_entity.id
_entity.type
_entity.pdbx_description
1 polymer ?
#
loop_
_entity_poly.entity_id
_entity_poly.type
_entity_poly.pdbx_seq_one_letter_code
_entity_poly.pdbx_strand_id
1 'polypeptide(L)'
;EVIATVPTWLSPEHLNNAVEASLLLLQGSHPAKLQYSAAHLLAALANKKFSPHPLPSLLPLFQANLSHLSAETQTVVQSALCSILMTCPPDVQTDDQRLELMQGLVKSMMPSGIQDLKQITTLLLHCKPENKNAKKILYSALQPVLENVISEFPRRMSTEPPLCDSMLGFFLEAFRALQEHIGADMTQRAVETFINAFRSVDLITQECGVDKLLQLLVLIVQQASGVFKQFIPSCVTLCLDHIYPAIYNSPNSNIKPCLFHLLSSILLHKWQYFYMGTVADGEPELQNGHQLAAILQAFGESLMQNDITLFSQNLQALEILNLQWKLYQRELFRTQFLPEYLTLLLNTLILKTHALRADEIATAIFNMASVDFETFYLFFLPHFLDHTTGLDSNQRMVLRRNMKADQDLPTFIQNVHRLANDIRCYRLCNGTNPQAS
;
A
#
# COMPACT_ATOMS: atom_id res chain seq x y z
N GLU A 1 -27.20 -14.67 8.85
CA GLU A 1 -27.68 -14.28 10.19
C GLU A 1 -27.79 -15.46 11.16
N VAL A 2 -28.54 -16.54 10.86
CA VAL A 2 -28.67 -17.69 11.79
C VAL A 2 -27.34 -18.37 12.12
N ILE A 3 -26.45 -18.64 11.16
CA ILE A 3 -25.13 -19.27 11.45
C ILE A 3 -24.22 -18.35 12.29
N ALA A 4 -24.38 -17.03 12.17
CA ALA A 4 -23.59 -16.07 12.97
C ALA A 4 -24.07 -16.02 14.44
N THR A 5 -25.33 -16.37 14.70
CA THR A 5 -25.87 -16.47 16.06
C THR A 5 -25.71 -17.85 16.67
N VAL A 6 -25.55 -18.93 15.89
CA VAL A 6 -25.34 -20.31 16.39
C VAL A 6 -24.31 -20.44 17.53
N PRO A 7 -23.15 -19.76 17.50
CA PRO A 7 -22.18 -19.81 18.60
C PRO A 7 -22.74 -19.30 19.93
N THR A 8 -23.67 -18.34 19.95
CA THR A 8 -24.25 -17.79 21.19
C THR A 8 -25.28 -18.73 21.85
N TRP A 9 -25.76 -19.75 21.13
CA TRP A 9 -26.79 -20.69 21.58
C TRP A 9 -26.24 -22.10 21.85
N LEU A 10 -25.04 -22.42 21.34
CA LEU A 10 -24.39 -23.71 21.55
C LEU A 10 -23.84 -23.84 22.98
N SER A 11 -24.51 -24.65 23.79
CA SER A 11 -23.96 -25.14 25.05
C SER A 11 -22.83 -26.15 24.80
N PRO A 12 -21.89 -26.33 25.74
CA PRO A 12 -20.80 -27.32 25.63
C PRO A 12 -21.30 -28.75 25.34
N GLU A 13 -22.51 -29.10 25.81
CA GLU A 13 -23.14 -30.40 25.59
C GLU A 13 -23.52 -30.67 24.12
N HIS A 14 -23.84 -29.62 23.36
CA HIS A 14 -24.21 -29.74 21.95
C HIS A 14 -23.02 -29.56 21.00
N LEU A 15 -21.84 -29.19 21.52
CA LEU A 15 -20.63 -29.01 20.73
C LEU A 15 -20.22 -30.29 20.01
N ASN A 16 -20.19 -31.42 20.74
CA ASN A 16 -19.81 -32.71 20.17
C ASN A 16 -20.75 -33.14 19.05
N ASN A 17 -22.07 -32.98 19.24
CA ASN A 17 -23.06 -33.29 18.21
C ASN A 17 -22.89 -32.41 16.97
N ALA A 18 -22.59 -31.11 17.15
CA ALA A 18 -22.35 -30.19 16.04
C ALA A 18 -21.06 -30.53 15.26
N VAL A 19 -20.00 -30.90 15.98
CA VAL A 19 -18.73 -31.35 15.38
C VAL A 19 -18.93 -32.66 14.62
N GLU A 20 -19.60 -33.64 15.22
CA GLU A 20 -19.89 -34.94 14.60
C GLU A 20 -20.76 -34.81 13.36
N ALA A 21 -21.83 -34.02 13.44
CA ALA A 21 -22.67 -33.72 12.28
C ALA A 21 -21.89 -33.04 11.16
N SER A 22 -20.98 -32.12 11.50
CA SER A 22 -20.11 -31.46 10.52
C SER A 22 -19.15 -32.46 9.87
N LEU A 23 -18.54 -33.36 10.65
CA LEU A 23 -17.64 -34.40 10.15
C LEU A 23 -18.33 -35.33 9.16
N LEU A 24 -19.52 -35.85 9.53
CA LEU A 24 -20.30 -36.74 8.67
C LEU A 24 -20.62 -36.08 7.33
N LEU A 25 -21.08 -34.82 7.37
CA LEU A 25 -21.44 -34.08 6.16
C LEU A 25 -20.23 -33.72 5.29
N LEU A 26 -19.07 -33.46 5.89
CA LEU A 26 -17.86 -33.05 5.17
C LEU A 26 -17.03 -34.22 4.62
N GLN A 27 -17.17 -35.42 5.18
CA GLN A 27 -16.47 -36.61 4.69
C GLN A 27 -17.30 -37.40 3.67
N GLY A 28 -18.64 -37.29 3.73
CA GLY A 28 -19.55 -37.98 2.82
C GLY A 28 -19.83 -37.21 1.53
N SER A 29 -20.28 -37.93 0.50
CA SER A 29 -20.81 -37.33 -0.73
C SER A 29 -22.23 -36.79 -0.50
N HIS A 30 -22.32 -35.53 -0.09
CA HIS A 30 -23.58 -34.84 0.19
C HIS A 30 -23.80 -33.64 -0.75
N PRO A 31 -25.03 -33.09 -0.84
CA PRO A 31 -25.27 -31.88 -1.61
C PRO A 31 -24.34 -30.72 -1.21
N ALA A 32 -23.77 -30.04 -2.20
CA ALA A 32 -22.77 -28.98 -1.98
C ALA A 32 -23.23 -27.88 -1.01
N LYS A 33 -24.53 -27.52 -1.02
CA LYS A 33 -25.09 -26.55 -0.06
C LYS A 33 -25.03 -27.03 1.39
N LEU A 34 -25.26 -28.32 1.63
CA LEU A 34 -25.19 -28.91 2.98
C LEU A 34 -23.74 -28.98 3.45
N GLN A 35 -22.82 -29.40 2.57
CA GLN A 35 -21.38 -29.40 2.85
C GLN A 35 -20.86 -28.00 3.15
N TYR A 36 -21.27 -27.00 2.37
CA TYR A 36 -20.94 -25.60 2.59
C TYR A 36 -21.47 -25.09 3.94
N SER A 37 -22.71 -25.45 4.28
CA SER A 37 -23.32 -25.10 5.58
C SER A 37 -22.58 -25.76 6.75
N ALA A 38 -22.17 -27.02 6.61
CA ALA A 38 -21.36 -27.73 7.59
C ALA A 38 -19.97 -27.11 7.77
N ALA A 39 -19.32 -26.67 6.68
CA ALA A 39 -18.05 -25.96 6.74
C ALA A 39 -18.17 -24.63 7.50
N HIS A 40 -19.24 -23.86 7.26
CA HIS A 40 -19.49 -22.60 7.97
C HIS A 40 -19.87 -22.82 9.44
N LEU A 41 -20.58 -23.90 9.77
CA LEU A 41 -20.80 -24.30 11.16
C LEU A 41 -19.46 -24.59 11.84
N LEU A 42 -18.58 -25.37 11.21
CA LEU A 42 -17.24 -25.64 11.72
C LEU A 42 -16.40 -24.37 11.92
N ALA A 43 -16.43 -23.45 10.96
CA ALA A 43 -15.75 -22.15 11.08
C ALA A 43 -16.30 -21.30 12.24
N ALA A 44 -17.62 -21.33 12.47
CA ALA A 44 -18.24 -20.65 13.60
C ALA A 44 -17.81 -21.26 14.94
N LEU A 45 -17.59 -22.58 14.99
CA LEU A 45 -17.05 -23.27 16.18
C LEU A 45 -15.57 -22.92 16.43
N ALA A 46 -14.77 -22.79 15.38
CA ALA A 46 -13.34 -22.48 15.47
C ALA A 46 -13.04 -21.12 16.13
N ASN A 47 -13.96 -20.17 16.03
CA ASN A 47 -13.81 -18.80 16.55
C ASN A 47 -14.19 -18.65 18.04
N LYS A 48 -14.56 -19.73 18.73
CA LYS A 48 -14.89 -19.71 20.16
C LYS A 48 -13.96 -20.61 20.97
N LYS A 49 -13.68 -20.17 22.20
CA LYS A 49 -13.01 -20.99 23.20
C LYS A 49 -14.04 -21.93 23.83
N PHE A 50 -13.94 -23.22 23.52
CA PHE A 50 -14.76 -24.26 24.11
C PHE A 50 -13.95 -25.12 25.08
N SER A 51 -14.64 -25.64 26.10
CA SER A 51 -14.15 -26.69 27.00
C SER A 51 -15.22 -27.78 27.09
N PRO A 52 -14.97 -29.02 26.62
CA PRO A 52 -13.72 -29.50 26.03
C PRO A 52 -13.42 -28.88 24.65
N HIS A 53 -12.14 -28.87 24.26
CA HIS A 53 -11.70 -28.34 22.97
C HIS A 53 -12.10 -29.30 21.82
N PRO A 54 -12.55 -28.81 20.64
CA PRO A 54 -13.09 -29.68 19.58
C PRO A 54 -12.03 -30.46 18.78
N LEU A 55 -10.74 -30.12 18.93
CA LEU A 55 -9.65 -30.69 18.13
C LEU A 55 -9.59 -32.23 18.15
N PRO A 56 -9.70 -32.95 19.29
CA PRO A 56 -9.60 -34.41 19.29
C PRO A 56 -10.65 -35.09 18.39
N SER A 57 -11.89 -34.58 18.39
CA SER A 57 -12.97 -35.09 17.53
C SER A 57 -12.72 -34.80 16.06
N LEU A 58 -11.98 -33.74 15.74
CA LEU A 58 -11.71 -33.28 14.37
C LEU A 58 -10.46 -33.88 13.74
N LEU A 59 -9.63 -34.63 14.49
CA LEU A 59 -8.42 -35.29 13.97
C LEU A 59 -8.64 -36.09 12.67
N PRO A 60 -9.75 -36.84 12.49
CA PRO A 60 -10.01 -37.55 11.24
C PRO A 60 -10.10 -36.62 10.01
N LEU A 61 -10.52 -35.36 10.19
CA LEU A 61 -10.65 -34.40 9.10
C LEU A 61 -9.29 -33.88 8.61
N PHE A 62 -8.28 -33.85 9.48
CA PHE A 62 -6.90 -33.47 9.09
C PHE A 62 -6.25 -34.49 8.15
N GLN A 63 -6.71 -35.74 8.19
CA GLN A 63 -6.22 -36.83 7.34
C GLN A 63 -7.15 -37.14 6.16
N ALA A 64 -8.32 -36.50 6.09
CA ALA A 64 -9.32 -36.80 5.08
C ALA A 64 -8.97 -36.20 3.71
N ASN A 65 -9.29 -36.92 2.64
CA ASN A 65 -9.24 -36.37 1.29
C ASN A 65 -10.54 -35.59 1.00
N LEU A 66 -10.41 -34.26 0.98
CA LEU A 66 -11.52 -33.33 0.76
C LEU A 66 -11.68 -32.89 -0.71
N SER A 67 -11.03 -33.56 -1.66
CA SER A 67 -11.07 -33.21 -3.09
C SER A 67 -12.48 -33.24 -3.70
N HIS A 68 -13.42 -33.93 -3.06
CA HIS A 68 -14.82 -34.00 -3.47
C HIS A 68 -15.63 -32.73 -3.12
N LEU A 69 -15.13 -31.90 -2.19
CA LEU A 69 -15.75 -30.63 -1.82
C LEU A 69 -15.44 -29.56 -2.87
N SER A 70 -16.31 -28.55 -3.00
CA SER A 70 -16.01 -27.38 -3.83
C SER A 70 -14.83 -26.59 -3.26
N ALA A 71 -14.08 -25.88 -4.10
CA ALA A 71 -12.91 -25.10 -3.68
C ALA A 71 -13.23 -24.07 -2.57
N GLU A 72 -14.39 -23.42 -2.66
CA GLU A 72 -14.88 -22.51 -1.61
C GLU A 72 -15.12 -23.24 -0.28
N THR A 73 -15.75 -24.41 -0.33
CA THR A 73 -16.01 -25.23 0.87
C THR A 73 -14.70 -25.72 1.49
N GLN A 74 -13.75 -26.20 0.67
CA GLN A 74 -12.42 -26.60 1.15
C GLN A 74 -11.72 -25.47 1.87
N THR A 75 -11.75 -24.26 1.29
CA THR A 75 -11.13 -23.06 1.89
C THR A 75 -11.72 -22.76 3.27
N VAL A 76 -13.04 -22.84 3.42
CA VAL A 76 -13.71 -22.62 4.71
C VAL A 76 -13.32 -23.69 5.73
N VAL A 77 -13.31 -24.97 5.33
CA VAL A 77 -12.91 -26.09 6.22
C VAL A 77 -11.45 -25.94 6.66
N GLN A 78 -10.53 -25.73 5.73
CA GLN A 78 -9.10 -25.59 6.01
C GLN A 78 -8.83 -24.38 6.92
N SER A 79 -9.49 -23.25 6.67
CA SER A 79 -9.40 -22.06 7.52
C SER A 79 -9.89 -22.35 8.94
N ALA A 80 -11.01 -23.07 9.08
CA ALA A 80 -11.54 -23.48 10.38
C ALA A 80 -10.57 -24.40 11.13
N LEU A 81 -10.00 -25.40 10.45
CA LEU A 81 -9.03 -26.32 11.05
C LEU A 81 -7.75 -25.61 11.50
N CYS A 82 -7.27 -24.65 10.71
CA CYS A 82 -6.12 -23.82 11.09
C CYS A 82 -6.44 -22.97 12.32
N SER A 83 -7.61 -22.34 12.37
CA SER A 83 -8.06 -21.60 13.55
C SER A 83 -8.16 -22.47 14.80
N ILE A 84 -8.67 -23.69 14.68
CA ILE A 84 -8.74 -24.67 15.78
C ILE A 84 -7.33 -25.05 16.29
N LEU A 85 -6.35 -25.28 15.40
CA LEU A 85 -4.98 -25.56 15.82
C LEU A 85 -4.33 -24.36 16.55
N MET A 86 -4.59 -23.15 16.06
CA MET A 86 -4.05 -21.92 16.63
C MET A 86 -4.63 -21.59 18.02
N THR A 87 -5.88 -21.97 18.28
CA THR A 87 -6.54 -21.74 19.58
C THR A 87 -6.42 -22.92 20.55
N CYS A 88 -5.95 -24.07 20.07
CA CYS A 88 -5.78 -25.26 20.88
C CYS A 88 -4.79 -25.05 22.04
N PRO A 89 -5.18 -25.35 23.28
CA PRO A 89 -4.30 -25.21 24.42
C PRO A 89 -3.32 -26.41 24.53
N PRO A 90 -2.13 -26.20 25.13
CA PRO A 90 -1.03 -27.18 25.12
C PRO A 90 -1.31 -28.47 25.91
N ASP A 91 -2.29 -28.44 26.83
CA ASP A 91 -2.77 -29.60 27.57
C ASP A 91 -3.61 -30.56 26.72
N VAL A 92 -4.22 -30.06 25.64
CA VAL A 92 -4.98 -30.88 24.69
C VAL A 92 -4.04 -31.51 23.66
N GLN A 93 -3.18 -30.70 23.03
CA GLN A 93 -2.20 -31.11 22.02
C GLN A 93 -0.93 -30.28 22.18
N THR A 94 0.23 -30.94 22.15
CA THR A 94 1.53 -30.26 22.28
C THR A 94 1.83 -29.39 21.06
N ASP A 95 2.71 -28.40 21.22
CA ASP A 95 3.10 -27.49 20.14
C ASP A 95 3.67 -28.25 18.92
N ASP A 96 4.44 -29.31 19.16
CA ASP A 96 5.03 -30.14 18.10
C ASP A 96 3.97 -30.91 17.30
N GLN A 97 2.98 -31.50 17.99
CA GLN A 97 1.87 -32.19 17.32
C GLN A 97 0.98 -31.22 16.55
N ARG A 98 0.73 -30.02 17.11
CA ARG A 98 -0.02 -28.97 16.41
C ARG A 98 0.72 -28.49 15.17
N LEU A 99 2.05 -28.39 15.23
CA LEU A 99 2.89 -28.05 14.09
C LEU A 99 2.82 -29.13 13.01
N GLU A 100 2.92 -30.41 13.37
CA GLU A 100 2.82 -31.52 12.42
C GLU A 100 1.47 -31.51 11.68
N LEU A 101 0.37 -31.32 12.41
CA LEU A 101 -0.97 -31.19 11.81
C LEU A 101 -1.07 -29.96 10.90
N MET A 102 -0.50 -28.82 11.31
CA MET A 102 -0.49 -27.59 10.50
C MET A 102 0.31 -27.78 9.21
N GLN A 103 1.47 -28.44 9.27
CA GLN A 103 2.29 -28.75 8.09
C GLN A 103 1.54 -29.69 7.13
N GLY A 104 0.82 -30.68 7.67
CA GLY A 104 -0.07 -31.55 6.88
C GLY A 104 -1.16 -30.76 6.14
N LEU A 105 -1.81 -29.81 6.83
CA LEU A 105 -2.80 -28.92 6.20
C LEU A 105 -2.20 -28.03 5.12
N VAL A 106 -1.08 -27.37 5.41
CA VAL A 106 -0.37 -26.53 4.43
C VAL A 106 -0.04 -27.33 3.16
N LYS A 107 0.41 -28.58 3.32
CA LYS A 107 0.70 -29.46 2.18
C LYS A 107 -0.55 -29.85 1.40
N SER A 108 -1.68 -30.11 2.07
CA SER A 108 -2.93 -30.46 1.38
C SER A 108 -3.54 -29.29 0.61
N MET A 109 -3.27 -28.05 1.03
CA MET A 109 -3.68 -26.83 0.33
C MET A 109 -2.86 -26.51 -0.93
N MET A 110 -1.73 -27.20 -1.11
CA MET A 110 -0.80 -26.98 -2.22
C MET A 110 -0.36 -28.32 -2.85
N PRO A 111 -1.29 -29.07 -3.46
CA PRO A 111 -1.00 -30.41 -3.98
C PRO A 111 0.09 -30.41 -5.06
N SER A 112 0.20 -29.33 -5.86
CA SER A 112 1.25 -29.15 -6.87
C SER A 112 2.38 -28.21 -6.41
N GLY A 113 2.50 -27.97 -5.10
CA GLY A 113 3.50 -27.07 -4.52
C GLY A 113 3.21 -25.60 -4.83
N ILE A 114 4.25 -24.83 -5.21
CA ILE A 114 4.15 -23.38 -5.44
C ILE A 114 3.20 -22.99 -6.58
N GLN A 115 2.77 -23.94 -7.41
CA GLN A 115 1.78 -23.71 -8.46
C GLN A 115 0.37 -23.45 -7.87
N ASP A 116 0.12 -23.85 -6.62
CA ASP A 116 -1.20 -23.80 -5.97
C ASP A 116 -1.25 -22.87 -4.75
N LEU A 117 -0.73 -21.64 -4.85
CA LEU A 117 -0.64 -20.73 -3.70
C LEU A 117 -1.97 -20.05 -3.30
N LYS A 118 -3.03 -20.20 -4.08
CA LYS A 118 -4.29 -19.46 -3.87
C LYS A 118 -4.95 -19.79 -2.52
N GLN A 119 -5.06 -21.08 -2.18
CA GLN A 119 -5.75 -21.50 -0.96
C GLN A 119 -5.01 -21.03 0.29
N ILE A 120 -3.69 -21.18 0.31
CA ILE A 120 -2.86 -20.78 1.46
C ILE A 120 -2.78 -19.26 1.63
N THR A 121 -2.78 -18.50 0.52
CA THR A 121 -2.89 -17.03 0.54
C THR A 121 -4.25 -16.60 1.11
N THR A 122 -5.32 -17.29 0.69
CA THR A 122 -6.66 -17.03 1.21
C THR A 122 -6.74 -17.33 2.71
N LEU A 123 -6.09 -18.38 3.19
CA LEU A 123 -5.98 -18.65 4.63
C LEU A 123 -5.29 -17.49 5.35
N LEU A 124 -4.16 -16.98 4.86
CA LEU A 124 -3.46 -15.86 5.52
C LEU A 124 -4.31 -14.59 5.61
N LEU A 125 -5.19 -14.35 4.63
CA LEU A 125 -6.13 -13.22 4.65
C LEU A 125 -7.21 -13.34 5.74
N HIS A 126 -7.66 -14.56 6.05
CA HIS A 126 -8.80 -14.81 6.93
C HIS A 126 -8.40 -15.28 8.34
N CYS A 127 -7.34 -16.08 8.43
CA CYS A 127 -6.77 -16.55 9.69
C CYS A 127 -5.90 -15.45 10.28
N LYS A 128 -6.46 -14.67 11.22
CA LYS A 128 -5.74 -13.65 11.99
C LYS A 128 -5.25 -14.23 13.32
N PRO A 129 -4.02 -14.77 13.41
CA PRO A 129 -3.50 -15.31 14.66
C PRO A 129 -3.37 -14.21 15.73
N GLU A 130 -4.12 -14.36 16.82
CA GLU A 130 -4.20 -13.34 17.88
C GLU A 130 -2.99 -13.36 18.83
N ASN A 131 -2.37 -14.52 19.05
CA ASN A 131 -1.29 -14.67 20.02
C ASN A 131 0.04 -15.07 19.37
N LYS A 132 1.15 -14.82 20.08
CA LYS A 132 2.51 -15.10 19.60
C LYS A 132 2.74 -16.57 19.29
N ASN A 133 2.16 -17.50 20.05
CA ASN A 133 2.38 -18.93 19.82
C ASN A 133 1.70 -19.41 18.53
N ALA A 134 0.46 -18.98 18.29
CA ALA A 134 -0.27 -19.24 17.05
C ALA A 134 0.49 -18.72 15.83
N LYS A 135 1.03 -17.49 15.90
CA LYS A 135 1.89 -16.93 14.86
C LYS A 135 3.14 -17.78 14.64
N LYS A 136 3.79 -18.23 15.71
CA LYS A 136 4.98 -19.09 15.63
C LYS A 136 4.67 -20.44 14.96
N ILE A 137 3.60 -21.12 15.34
CA ILE A 137 3.19 -22.40 14.73
C ILE A 137 2.87 -22.21 13.26
N LEU A 138 2.06 -21.20 12.91
CA LEU A 138 1.70 -20.90 11.53
C LEU A 138 2.94 -20.56 10.69
N TYR A 139 3.82 -19.70 11.21
CA TYR A 139 5.09 -19.38 10.54
C TYR A 139 5.95 -20.61 10.32
N SER A 140 6.13 -21.46 11.33
CA SER A 140 6.97 -22.66 11.25
C SER A 140 6.44 -23.65 10.21
N ALA A 141 5.12 -23.71 10.00
CA ALA A 141 4.51 -24.52 8.95
C ALA A 141 4.68 -23.90 7.55
N LEU A 142 4.69 -22.57 7.44
CA LEU A 142 4.80 -21.84 6.17
C LEU A 142 6.24 -21.56 5.73
N GLN A 143 7.20 -21.62 6.65
CA GLN A 143 8.60 -21.27 6.38
C GLN A 143 9.19 -22.02 5.16
N PRO A 144 9.02 -23.36 5.00
CA PRO A 144 9.55 -24.07 3.84
C PRO A 144 8.96 -23.58 2.51
N VAL A 145 7.70 -23.12 2.55
CA VAL A 145 6.98 -22.59 1.38
C VAL A 145 7.52 -21.22 1.00
N LEU A 146 7.74 -20.35 1.99
CA LEU A 146 8.34 -19.03 1.80
C LEU A 146 9.75 -19.14 1.22
N GLU A 147 10.58 -20.05 1.77
CA GLU A 147 11.92 -20.32 1.25
C GLU A 147 11.89 -20.83 -0.19
N ASN A 148 10.97 -21.75 -0.51
CA ASN A 148 10.79 -22.26 -1.86
C ASN A 148 10.39 -21.14 -2.83
N VAL A 149 9.45 -20.27 -2.42
CA VAL A 149 9.04 -19.10 -3.20
C VAL A 149 10.22 -18.19 -3.52
N ILE A 150 11.04 -17.83 -2.53
CA ILE A 150 12.23 -17.01 -2.76
C ILE A 150 13.18 -17.70 -3.76
N SER A 151 13.40 -19.00 -3.62
CA SER A 151 14.36 -19.75 -4.46
C SER A 151 13.92 -19.98 -5.91
N GLU A 152 12.61 -20.08 -6.16
CA GLU A 152 12.04 -20.36 -7.49
C GLU A 152 11.71 -19.06 -8.25
N PHE A 153 11.46 -17.95 -7.54
CA PHE A 153 10.97 -16.71 -8.13
C PHE A 153 11.80 -16.22 -9.34
N PRO A 154 13.14 -16.10 -9.27
CA PRO A 154 13.92 -15.60 -10.40
C PRO A 154 13.82 -16.47 -11.65
N ARG A 155 13.70 -17.80 -11.48
CA ARG A 155 13.60 -18.75 -12.59
C ARG A 155 12.24 -18.68 -13.29
N ARG A 156 11.18 -18.35 -12.55
CA ARG A 156 9.79 -18.29 -13.06
C ARG A 156 9.44 -16.94 -13.67
N MET A 157 10.18 -15.89 -13.34
CA MET A 157 9.88 -14.51 -13.74
C MET A 157 9.67 -14.33 -15.24
N SER A 158 10.54 -14.94 -16.06
CA SER A 158 10.47 -14.80 -17.53
C SER A 158 9.49 -15.76 -18.19
N THR A 159 9.16 -16.89 -17.55
CA THR A 159 8.38 -17.98 -18.18
C THR A 159 6.94 -18.05 -17.70
N GLU A 160 6.68 -17.75 -16.43
CA GLU A 160 5.38 -17.87 -15.77
C GLU A 160 5.05 -16.62 -14.91
N PRO A 161 4.78 -15.47 -15.54
CA PRO A 161 4.52 -14.22 -14.82
C PRO A 161 3.30 -14.25 -13.88
N PRO A 162 2.15 -14.86 -14.26
CA PRO A 162 1.00 -14.99 -13.35
C PRO A 162 1.31 -15.82 -12.09
N LEU A 163 2.22 -16.77 -12.20
CA LEU A 163 2.71 -17.53 -11.05
C LEU A 163 3.53 -16.63 -10.13
N CYS A 164 4.42 -15.81 -10.68
CA CYS A 164 5.21 -14.85 -9.91
C CYS A 164 4.34 -13.84 -9.17
N ASP A 165 3.25 -13.39 -9.78
CA ASP A 165 2.24 -12.57 -9.12
C ASP A 165 1.57 -13.28 -7.94
N SER A 166 1.24 -14.56 -8.11
CA SER A 166 0.71 -15.41 -7.03
C SER A 166 1.73 -15.63 -5.91
N MET A 167 3.01 -15.82 -6.26
CA MET A 167 4.12 -15.97 -5.33
C MET A 167 4.33 -14.70 -4.48
N LEU A 168 4.32 -13.52 -5.11
CA LEU A 168 4.38 -12.25 -4.39
C LEU A 168 3.14 -12.00 -3.56
N GLY A 169 1.95 -12.37 -4.05
CA GLY A 169 0.70 -12.25 -3.30
C GLY A 169 0.75 -13.07 -2.01
N PHE A 170 1.16 -14.32 -2.11
CA PHE A 170 1.38 -15.17 -0.95
C PHE A 170 2.41 -14.57 0.02
N PHE A 171 3.58 -14.15 -0.48
CA PHE A 171 4.65 -13.62 0.36
C PHE A 171 4.23 -12.33 1.06
N LEU A 172 3.50 -11.45 0.37
CA LEU A 172 2.97 -10.20 0.90
C LEU A 172 1.98 -10.47 2.04
N GLU A 173 1.05 -11.41 1.87
CA GLU A 173 0.10 -11.76 2.94
C GLU A 173 0.78 -12.45 4.12
N ALA A 174 1.78 -13.31 3.86
CA ALA A 174 2.60 -13.89 4.92
C ALA A 174 3.35 -12.79 5.69
N PHE A 175 3.89 -11.80 4.99
CA PHE A 175 4.57 -10.67 5.62
C PHE A 175 3.60 -9.81 6.45
N ARG A 176 2.40 -9.53 5.96
CA ARG A 176 1.36 -8.81 6.72
C ARG A 176 0.95 -9.53 8.01
N ALA A 177 0.78 -10.85 7.95
CA ALA A 177 0.31 -11.64 9.08
C ALA A 177 1.43 -11.99 10.09
N LEU A 178 2.64 -12.25 9.61
CA LEU A 178 3.71 -12.93 10.35
C LEU A 178 5.03 -12.14 10.41
N GLN A 179 5.00 -10.84 10.11
CA GLN A 179 6.17 -9.95 10.04
C GLN A 179 7.19 -10.15 11.18
N GLU A 180 6.71 -10.24 12.43
CA GLU A 180 7.55 -10.38 13.63
C GLU A 180 8.34 -11.71 13.69
N HIS A 181 7.90 -12.73 12.96
CA HIS A 181 8.46 -14.09 13.01
C HIS A 181 9.35 -14.42 11.80
N ILE A 182 9.15 -13.73 10.67
CA ILE A 182 9.94 -13.91 9.44
C ILE A 182 11.44 -13.62 9.67
N GLY A 183 11.74 -12.64 10.51
CA GLY A 183 13.11 -12.26 10.84
C GLY A 183 13.81 -11.46 9.73
N ALA A 184 14.92 -10.81 10.10
CA ALA A 184 15.64 -9.90 9.22
C ALA A 184 16.33 -10.62 8.05
N ASP A 185 16.94 -11.79 8.31
CA ASP A 185 17.71 -12.55 7.31
C ASP A 185 16.85 -13.01 6.12
N MET A 186 15.71 -13.66 6.39
CA MET A 186 14.80 -14.09 5.32
C MET A 186 14.20 -12.88 4.58
N THR A 187 13.87 -11.80 5.30
CA THR A 187 13.36 -10.57 4.69
C THR A 187 14.40 -9.96 3.74
N GLN A 188 15.66 -9.87 4.17
CA GLN A 188 16.76 -9.38 3.35
C GLN A 188 16.90 -10.20 2.07
N ARG A 189 17.01 -11.52 2.21
CA ARG A 189 17.16 -12.45 1.10
C ARG A 189 16.01 -12.34 0.11
N ALA A 190 14.78 -12.26 0.61
CA ALA A 190 13.58 -12.11 -0.21
C ALA A 190 13.60 -10.80 -1.01
N VAL A 191 13.83 -9.66 -0.33
CA VAL A 191 13.87 -8.34 -0.98
C VAL A 191 14.96 -8.27 -2.04
N GLU A 192 16.18 -8.69 -1.72
CA GLU A 192 17.28 -8.71 -2.69
C GLU A 192 16.93 -9.57 -3.90
N THR A 193 16.36 -10.75 -3.67
CA THR A 193 15.95 -11.67 -4.74
C THR A 193 14.88 -11.05 -5.64
N PHE A 194 13.82 -10.50 -5.06
CA PHE A 194 12.71 -9.93 -5.83
C PHE A 194 13.15 -8.65 -6.56
N ILE A 195 13.85 -7.73 -5.91
CA ILE A 195 14.36 -6.51 -6.55
C ILE A 195 15.27 -6.87 -7.74
N ASN A 196 16.21 -7.80 -7.56
CA ASN A 196 17.11 -8.20 -8.63
C ASN A 196 16.38 -8.86 -9.80
N ALA A 197 15.37 -9.69 -9.52
CA ALA A 197 14.53 -10.28 -10.55
C ALA A 197 13.81 -9.20 -11.38
N PHE A 198 13.17 -8.22 -10.74
CA PHE A 198 12.49 -7.14 -11.47
C PHE A 198 13.42 -6.19 -12.21
N ARG A 199 14.67 -6.00 -11.75
CA ARG A 199 15.68 -5.23 -12.49
C ARG A 199 16.08 -5.87 -13.83
N SER A 200 15.89 -7.19 -13.96
CA SER A 200 16.23 -7.94 -15.17
C SER A 200 15.09 -8.06 -16.19
N VAL A 201 13.92 -7.51 -15.87
CA VAL A 201 12.70 -7.64 -16.67
C VAL A 201 12.36 -6.31 -17.35
N ASP A 202 11.89 -6.39 -18.60
CA ASP A 202 11.29 -5.24 -19.30
C ASP A 202 9.86 -5.01 -18.79
N LEU A 203 9.72 -4.02 -17.90
CA LEU A 203 8.45 -3.67 -17.26
C LEU A 203 7.41 -3.14 -18.25
N ILE A 204 7.81 -2.69 -19.45
CA ILE A 204 6.85 -2.24 -20.48
C ILE A 204 6.01 -3.42 -20.98
N THR A 205 6.61 -4.62 -21.02
CA THR A 205 5.94 -5.84 -21.48
C THR A 205 5.45 -6.71 -20.32
N GLN A 206 6.01 -6.54 -19.13
CA GLN A 206 5.72 -7.36 -17.97
C GLN A 206 5.54 -6.54 -16.69
N GLU A 207 4.29 -6.18 -16.41
CA GLU A 207 3.90 -5.45 -15.19
C GLU A 207 3.44 -6.37 -14.04
N CYS A 208 3.36 -7.68 -14.28
CA CYS A 208 2.75 -8.64 -13.34
C CYS A 208 3.50 -8.68 -11.99
N GLY A 209 2.78 -8.47 -10.88
CA GLY A 209 3.30 -8.51 -9.52
C GLY A 209 4.09 -7.27 -9.06
N VAL A 210 4.30 -6.26 -9.91
CA VAL A 210 5.06 -5.05 -9.53
C VAL A 210 4.35 -4.29 -8.40
N ASP A 211 3.03 -4.19 -8.45
CA ASP A 211 2.20 -3.58 -7.39
C ASP A 211 2.39 -4.28 -6.03
N LYS A 212 2.47 -5.61 -6.04
CA LYS A 212 2.67 -6.44 -4.85
C LYS A 212 4.08 -6.29 -4.28
N LEU A 213 5.09 -6.22 -5.15
CA LEU A 213 6.45 -5.89 -4.74
C LEU A 213 6.49 -4.52 -4.05
N LEU A 214 5.92 -3.49 -4.68
CA LEU A 214 5.91 -2.13 -4.14
C LEU A 214 5.20 -2.09 -2.77
N GLN A 215 4.06 -2.77 -2.63
CA GLN A 215 3.37 -2.93 -1.34
C GLN A 215 4.22 -3.66 -0.29
N LEU A 216 4.97 -4.69 -0.67
CA LEU A 216 5.89 -5.38 0.23
C LEU A 216 7.00 -4.44 0.71
N LEU A 217 7.61 -3.69 -0.21
CA LEU A 217 8.66 -2.71 0.11
C LEU A 217 8.14 -1.60 1.02
N VAL A 218 6.89 -1.15 0.86
CA VAL A 218 6.24 -0.19 1.76
C VAL A 218 6.24 -0.73 3.19
N LEU A 219 5.78 -1.96 3.40
CA LEU A 219 5.72 -2.58 4.74
C LEU A 219 7.11 -2.71 5.37
N ILE A 220 8.14 -2.92 4.57
CA ILE A 220 9.53 -3.04 5.02
C ILE A 220 10.10 -1.67 5.40
N VAL A 221 9.87 -0.66 4.56
CA VAL A 221 10.30 0.73 4.79
C VAL A 221 9.63 1.31 6.04
N GLN A 222 8.38 0.94 6.33
CA GLN A 222 7.68 1.40 7.54
C GLN A 222 8.25 0.82 8.84
N GLN A 223 9.04 -0.25 8.78
CA GLN A 223 9.62 -0.82 10.00
C GLN A 223 10.66 0.10 10.65
N ALA A 224 10.65 0.16 11.98
CA ALA A 224 11.61 0.94 12.77
C ALA A 224 13.04 0.36 12.77
N SER A 225 13.23 -0.92 12.40
CA SER A 225 14.53 -1.58 12.47
C SER A 225 15.57 -0.96 11.55
N GLY A 226 16.76 -0.71 12.10
CA GLY A 226 17.91 -0.14 11.40
C GLY A 226 18.49 -1.06 10.32
N VAL A 227 18.25 -2.38 10.41
CA VAL A 227 18.71 -3.36 9.42
C VAL A 227 18.14 -3.05 8.04
N PHE A 228 16.90 -2.55 7.98
CA PHE A 228 16.23 -2.24 6.71
C PHE A 228 16.71 -0.94 6.06
N LYS A 229 17.56 -0.14 6.73
CA LYS A 229 18.17 1.06 6.12
C LYS A 229 19.04 0.71 4.91
N GLN A 230 19.63 -0.49 4.88
CA GLN A 230 20.52 -0.94 3.81
C GLN A 230 19.78 -1.14 2.47
N PHE A 231 18.45 -1.34 2.49
CA PHE A 231 17.67 -1.55 1.26
C PHE A 231 17.24 -0.26 0.59
N ILE A 232 17.28 0.87 1.29
CA ILE A 232 16.74 2.15 0.77
C ILE A 232 17.39 2.57 -0.55
N PRO A 233 18.73 2.51 -0.72
CA PRO A 233 19.34 2.80 -2.02
C PRO A 233 18.78 1.92 -3.13
N SER A 234 18.68 0.60 -2.88
CA SER A 234 18.19 -0.36 -3.88
C SER A 234 16.72 -0.15 -4.24
N CYS A 235 15.88 0.21 -3.28
CA CYS A 235 14.48 0.56 -3.50
C CYS A 235 14.36 1.84 -4.33
N VAL A 236 15.12 2.89 -3.98
CA VAL A 236 15.09 4.18 -4.70
C VAL A 236 15.56 3.99 -6.14
N THR A 237 16.66 3.29 -6.37
CA THR A 237 17.15 2.92 -7.72
C THR A 237 16.10 2.12 -8.49
N LEU A 238 15.47 1.11 -7.87
CA LEU A 238 14.41 0.35 -8.53
C LEU A 238 13.25 1.26 -8.96
N CYS A 239 12.80 2.16 -8.08
CA CYS A 239 11.71 3.08 -8.35
C CYS A 239 12.04 4.09 -9.45
N LEU A 240 13.17 4.79 -9.33
CA LEU A 240 13.51 5.92 -10.21
C LEU A 240 14.12 5.49 -11.53
N ASP A 241 14.95 4.45 -11.53
CA ASP A 241 15.74 4.10 -12.72
C ASP A 241 15.05 3.01 -13.57
N HIS A 242 14.14 2.23 -12.97
CA HIS A 242 13.50 1.11 -13.65
C HIS A 242 11.96 1.25 -13.75
N ILE A 243 11.27 1.42 -12.62
CA ILE A 243 9.79 1.38 -12.61
C ILE A 243 9.19 2.68 -13.16
N TYR A 244 9.59 3.85 -12.64
CA TYR A 244 9.01 5.13 -13.02
C TYR A 244 9.15 5.43 -14.52
N PRO A 245 10.32 5.27 -15.16
CA PRO A 245 10.47 5.54 -16.59
C PRO A 245 9.62 4.62 -17.47
N ALA A 246 9.43 3.36 -17.05
CA ALA A 246 8.63 2.39 -17.80
C ALA A 246 7.13 2.75 -17.78
N ILE A 247 6.61 3.26 -16.66
CA ILE A 247 5.16 3.52 -16.50
C ILE A 247 4.77 4.99 -16.69
N TYR A 248 5.73 5.92 -16.82
CA TYR A 248 5.48 7.36 -16.85
C TYR A 248 4.37 7.75 -17.84
N ASN A 249 4.54 7.31 -19.10
CA ASN A 249 3.63 7.57 -20.21
C ASN A 249 2.41 6.63 -20.26
N SER A 250 2.24 5.74 -19.27
CA SER A 250 1.09 4.83 -19.19
C SER A 250 -0.03 5.47 -18.34
N PRO A 251 -1.07 6.08 -18.95
CA PRO A 251 -2.07 6.85 -18.22
C PRO A 251 -2.93 6.03 -17.26
N ASN A 252 -3.02 4.71 -17.46
CA ASN A 252 -3.88 3.80 -16.68
C ASN A 252 -3.09 2.70 -15.96
N SER A 253 -1.80 2.91 -15.66
CA SER A 253 -1.01 1.91 -14.94
C SER A 253 -1.42 1.85 -13.47
N ASN A 254 -1.95 0.70 -13.05
CA ASN A 254 -2.30 0.42 -11.65
C ASN A 254 -1.08 0.39 -10.72
N ILE A 255 0.13 0.47 -11.28
CA ILE A 255 1.40 0.52 -10.53
C ILE A 255 1.63 1.91 -9.94
N LYS A 256 1.20 2.99 -10.60
CA LYS A 256 1.49 4.38 -10.19
C LYS A 256 1.09 4.67 -8.74
N PRO A 257 -0.14 4.33 -8.27
CA PRO A 257 -0.51 4.54 -6.87
C PRO A 257 0.43 3.84 -5.89
N CYS A 258 0.82 2.59 -6.16
CA CYS A 258 1.72 1.83 -5.30
C CYS A 258 3.14 2.41 -5.32
N LEU A 259 3.62 2.87 -6.49
CA LEU A 259 4.95 3.47 -6.64
C LEU A 259 5.07 4.74 -5.81
N PHE A 260 4.12 5.68 -5.97
CA PHE A 260 4.14 6.92 -5.21
C PHE A 260 3.86 6.71 -3.72
N HIS A 261 3.11 5.66 -3.35
CA HIS A 261 2.99 5.27 -1.95
C HIS A 261 4.32 4.77 -1.37
N LEU A 262 5.13 4.04 -2.13
CA LEU A 262 6.47 3.64 -1.71
C LEU A 262 7.41 4.85 -1.59
N LEU A 263 7.45 5.72 -2.59
CA LEU A 263 8.30 6.93 -2.57
C LEU A 263 7.95 7.83 -1.38
N SER A 264 6.66 8.10 -1.15
CA SER A 264 6.22 8.86 0.04
C SER A 264 6.55 8.15 1.35
N SER A 265 6.41 6.82 1.42
CA SER A 265 6.79 6.05 2.62
C SER A 265 8.29 6.10 2.90
N ILE A 266 9.13 6.10 1.86
CA ILE A 266 10.59 6.26 1.99
C ILE A 266 10.91 7.64 2.56
N LEU A 267 10.35 8.71 1.98
CA LEU A 267 10.53 10.07 2.49
C LEU A 267 10.02 10.22 3.94
N LEU A 268 8.86 9.62 4.25
CA LEU A 268 8.22 9.75 5.55
C LEU A 268 8.98 8.99 6.65
N HIS A 269 9.36 7.73 6.41
CA HIS A 269 9.90 6.85 7.46
C HIS A 269 11.42 6.73 7.45
N LYS A 270 12.07 7.13 6.36
CA LYS A 270 13.53 7.04 6.19
C LYS A 270 14.14 8.40 5.84
N TRP A 271 13.56 9.48 6.37
CA TRP A 271 14.06 10.84 6.19
C TRP A 271 15.56 10.99 6.46
N GLN A 272 16.09 10.27 7.47
CA GLN A 272 17.51 10.24 7.81
C GLN A 272 18.43 9.75 6.67
N TYR A 273 17.90 9.06 5.67
CA TYR A 273 18.66 8.68 4.48
C TYR A 273 18.99 9.91 3.60
N PHE A 274 18.15 10.95 3.65
CA PHE A 274 18.33 12.19 2.89
C PHE A 274 18.86 13.34 3.75
N TYR A 275 18.55 13.36 5.03
CA TYR A 275 18.98 14.45 5.92
C TYR A 275 19.57 13.85 7.20
N MET A 276 20.88 13.94 7.37
CA MET A 276 21.58 13.39 8.52
C MET A 276 21.89 14.46 9.57
N GLY A 277 21.79 14.03 10.83
CA GLY A 277 22.16 14.83 12.00
C GLY A 277 21.03 15.68 12.57
N THR A 278 21.08 15.89 13.88
CA THR A 278 20.53 17.06 14.55
C THR A 278 21.72 17.89 14.95
N VAL A 279 22.11 18.87 14.13
CA VAL A 279 23.14 19.81 14.57
C VAL A 279 22.41 20.87 15.37
N ALA A 280 22.78 20.98 16.65
CA ALA A 280 22.39 22.10 17.50
C ALA A 280 22.61 23.40 16.68
N ASP A 281 21.52 24.07 16.33
CA ASP A 281 21.45 25.35 15.60
C ASP A 281 21.66 25.38 14.06
N GLY A 282 21.64 24.25 13.33
CA GLY A 282 21.79 24.23 11.85
C GLY A 282 20.73 23.45 11.06
N GLU A 283 20.55 23.74 9.76
CA GLU A 283 19.82 22.86 8.84
C GLU A 283 20.53 21.48 8.80
N PRO A 284 19.79 20.37 8.83
CA PRO A 284 20.39 19.04 8.72
C PRO A 284 21.11 18.88 7.38
N GLU A 285 22.23 18.17 7.39
CA GLU A 285 23.05 18.00 6.20
C GLU A 285 22.32 17.14 5.16
N LEU A 286 22.15 17.68 3.95
CA LEU A 286 21.54 16.97 2.83
C LEU A 286 22.49 15.90 2.29
N GLN A 287 22.11 14.65 2.49
CA GLN A 287 22.73 13.47 1.89
C GLN A 287 21.83 12.94 0.76
N ASN A 288 22.43 12.36 -0.29
CA ASN A 288 21.68 11.80 -1.44
C ASN A 288 20.69 12.78 -2.10
N GLY A 289 21.03 14.08 -2.13
CA GLY A 289 20.15 15.14 -2.63
C GLY A 289 19.65 14.93 -4.07
N HIS A 290 20.46 14.30 -4.93
CA HIS A 290 20.06 13.94 -6.30
C HIS A 290 18.87 12.98 -6.34
N GLN A 291 18.83 11.98 -5.44
CA GLN A 291 17.71 11.05 -5.33
C GLN A 291 16.47 11.74 -4.76
N LEU A 292 16.64 12.60 -3.74
CA LEU A 292 15.52 13.38 -3.21
C LEU A 292 14.91 14.29 -4.30
N ALA A 293 15.75 14.99 -5.05
CA ALA A 293 15.33 15.85 -6.15
C ALA A 293 14.58 15.04 -7.23
N ALA A 294 15.08 13.87 -7.63
CA ALA A 294 14.41 13.02 -8.60
C ALA A 294 13.04 12.51 -8.11
N ILE A 295 12.92 12.15 -6.82
CA ILE A 295 11.63 11.78 -6.22
C ILE A 295 10.65 12.96 -6.27
N LEU A 296 11.09 14.15 -5.84
CA LEU A 296 10.26 15.36 -5.85
C LEU A 296 9.86 15.75 -7.28
N GLN A 297 10.78 15.65 -8.24
CA GLN A 297 10.46 15.85 -9.64
C GLN A 297 9.37 14.89 -10.12
N ALA A 298 9.48 13.59 -9.81
CA ALA A 298 8.46 12.60 -10.15
C ALA A 298 7.09 12.94 -9.53
N PHE A 299 7.05 13.47 -8.30
CA PHE A 299 5.82 13.99 -7.69
C PHE A 299 5.26 15.18 -8.49
N GLY A 300 6.09 16.16 -8.85
CA GLY A 300 5.67 17.33 -9.63
C GLY A 300 5.08 16.92 -10.98
N GLU A 301 5.77 16.05 -11.71
CA GLU A 301 5.31 15.53 -13.01
C GLU A 301 4.00 14.74 -12.89
N SER A 302 3.81 13.99 -11.80
CA SER A 302 2.54 13.27 -11.57
C SER A 302 1.35 14.19 -11.35
N LEU A 303 1.56 15.36 -10.74
CA LEU A 303 0.52 16.37 -10.52
C LEU A 303 0.13 17.11 -11.80
N MET A 304 0.94 16.98 -12.87
CA MET A 304 0.60 17.47 -14.21
C MET A 304 -0.27 16.48 -15.01
N GLN A 305 -0.41 15.24 -14.55
CA GLN A 305 -1.20 14.21 -15.22
C GLN A 305 -2.70 14.38 -14.92
N ASN A 306 -3.56 13.95 -15.85
CA ASN A 306 -5.02 14.08 -15.72
C ASN A 306 -5.67 13.05 -14.75
N ASP A 307 -4.88 12.27 -14.01
CA ASP A 307 -5.40 11.30 -13.04
C ASP A 307 -5.72 11.99 -11.71
N ILE A 308 -7.01 12.22 -11.47
CA ILE A 308 -7.52 12.89 -10.27
C ILE A 308 -7.19 12.11 -8.99
N THR A 309 -7.18 10.77 -9.06
CA THR A 309 -6.92 9.94 -7.88
C THR A 309 -5.46 9.99 -7.50
N LEU A 310 -4.57 9.87 -8.47
CA LEU A 310 -3.13 10.01 -8.26
C LEU A 310 -2.75 11.43 -7.84
N PHE A 311 -3.36 12.45 -8.45
CA PHE A 311 -3.19 13.84 -8.05
C PHE A 311 -3.49 14.04 -6.56
N SER A 312 -4.65 13.56 -6.12
CA SER A 312 -5.11 13.70 -4.73
C SER A 312 -4.18 12.96 -3.75
N GLN A 313 -3.79 11.72 -4.10
CA GLN A 313 -2.82 10.94 -3.30
C GLN A 313 -1.48 11.68 -3.15
N ASN A 314 -0.96 12.21 -4.24
CA ASN A 314 0.38 12.78 -4.28
C ASN A 314 0.44 14.17 -3.65
N LEU A 315 -0.61 14.98 -3.79
CA LEU A 315 -0.74 16.24 -3.06
C LEU A 315 -0.85 15.97 -1.55
N GLN A 316 -1.67 14.99 -1.14
CA GLN A 316 -1.78 14.61 0.28
C GLN A 316 -0.44 14.12 0.84
N ALA A 317 0.32 13.34 0.07
CA ALA A 317 1.63 12.88 0.48
C ALA A 317 2.59 14.06 0.76
N LEU A 318 2.61 15.08 -0.11
CA LEU A 318 3.42 16.29 0.10
C LEU A 318 3.01 17.05 1.35
N GLU A 319 1.71 17.18 1.61
CA GLU A 319 1.20 17.83 2.83
C GLU A 319 1.58 17.06 4.10
N ILE A 320 1.51 15.72 4.09
CA ILE A 320 1.97 14.87 5.20
C ILE A 320 3.47 15.04 5.42
N LEU A 321 4.27 15.04 4.35
CA LEU A 321 5.71 15.24 4.42
C LEU A 321 6.06 16.64 4.94
N ASN A 322 5.31 17.66 4.54
CA ASN A 322 5.50 19.01 5.06
C ASN A 322 5.15 19.10 6.55
N LEU A 323 4.04 18.48 6.98
CA LEU A 323 3.64 18.44 8.37
C LEU A 323 4.72 17.79 9.26
N GLN A 324 5.27 16.67 8.81
CA GLN A 324 6.25 15.89 9.59
C GLN A 324 7.66 16.44 9.50
N TRP A 325 8.12 16.81 8.31
CA TRP A 325 9.53 17.12 8.04
C TRP A 325 9.81 18.57 7.67
N LYS A 326 8.79 19.43 7.65
CA LYS A 326 8.91 20.82 7.19
C LYS A 326 9.50 20.87 5.78
N LEU A 327 9.00 19.99 4.91
CA LEU A 327 9.50 19.78 3.54
C LEU A 327 9.61 21.10 2.78
N TYR A 328 8.59 21.97 2.86
CA TYR A 328 8.57 23.21 2.08
C TYR A 328 9.59 24.24 2.57
N GLN A 329 10.04 24.14 3.83
CA GLN A 329 11.08 25.00 4.40
C GLN A 329 12.50 24.55 4.02
N ARG A 330 12.70 23.30 3.58
CA ARG A 330 14.03 22.77 3.26
C ARG A 330 14.64 23.48 2.07
N GLU A 331 15.93 23.79 2.15
CA GLU A 331 16.65 24.56 1.13
C GLU A 331 16.47 23.99 -0.29
N LEU A 332 16.64 22.67 -0.47
CA LEU A 332 16.44 22.02 -1.77
C LEU A 332 15.04 22.27 -2.34
N PHE A 333 13.99 22.06 -1.53
CA PHE A 333 12.61 22.25 -1.98
C PHE A 333 12.34 23.73 -2.28
N ARG A 334 12.71 24.62 -1.36
CA ARG A 334 12.48 26.06 -1.46
C ARG A 334 13.12 26.67 -2.71
N THR A 335 14.33 26.24 -3.05
CA THR A 335 15.11 26.82 -4.15
C THR A 335 14.75 26.22 -5.50
N GLN A 336 14.52 24.91 -5.59
CA GLN A 336 14.35 24.22 -6.87
C GLN A 336 12.89 23.92 -7.21
N PHE A 337 12.06 23.60 -6.22
CA PHE A 337 10.73 23.02 -6.47
C PHE A 337 9.59 23.97 -6.13
N LEU A 338 9.71 24.77 -5.07
CA LEU A 338 8.63 25.63 -4.56
C LEU A 338 8.01 26.53 -5.65
N PRO A 339 8.78 27.25 -6.50
CA PRO A 339 8.18 28.09 -7.55
C PRO A 339 7.43 27.28 -8.61
N GLU A 340 7.94 26.10 -8.98
CA GLU A 340 7.35 25.24 -9.99
C GLU A 340 6.03 24.63 -9.49
N TYR A 341 6.02 24.14 -8.25
CA TYR A 341 4.83 23.60 -7.60
C TYR A 341 3.74 24.67 -7.41
N LEU A 342 4.11 25.86 -6.93
CA LEU A 342 3.16 26.97 -6.80
C LEU A 342 2.55 27.35 -8.16
N THR A 343 3.38 27.41 -9.21
CA THR A 343 2.93 27.68 -10.58
C THR A 343 1.97 26.61 -11.09
N LEU A 344 2.31 25.33 -10.87
CA LEU A 344 1.48 24.19 -11.24
C LEU A 344 0.11 24.25 -10.57
N LEU A 345 0.07 24.40 -9.23
CA LEU A 345 -1.17 24.41 -8.45
C LEU A 345 -2.06 25.62 -8.79
N LEU A 346 -1.47 26.80 -8.99
CA LEU A 346 -2.22 27.98 -9.44
C LEU A 346 -2.81 27.77 -10.84
N ASN A 347 -2.04 27.23 -11.78
CA ASN A 347 -2.54 26.90 -13.11
C ASN A 347 -3.67 25.86 -13.05
N THR A 348 -3.56 24.86 -12.17
CA THR A 348 -4.63 23.87 -11.94
C THR A 348 -5.93 24.53 -11.47
N LEU A 349 -5.86 25.51 -10.56
CA LEU A 349 -7.03 26.30 -10.14
C LEU A 349 -7.61 27.16 -11.27
N ILE A 350 -6.75 27.81 -12.05
CA ILE A 350 -7.16 28.67 -13.18
C ILE A 350 -7.85 27.84 -14.27
N LEU A 351 -7.29 26.67 -14.63
CA LEU A 351 -7.82 25.81 -15.69
C LEU A 351 -9.01 24.96 -15.22
N LYS A 352 -9.24 24.85 -13.90
CA LYS A 352 -10.28 24.02 -13.29
C LYS A 352 -10.21 22.53 -13.64
N THR A 353 -9.01 22.03 -13.96
CA THR A 353 -8.80 20.60 -14.27
C THR A 353 -9.16 19.69 -13.08
N HIS A 354 -9.01 20.19 -11.84
CA HIS A 354 -9.34 19.47 -10.60
C HIS A 354 -10.31 20.24 -9.70
N ALA A 355 -11.39 20.80 -10.26
CA ALA A 355 -12.30 21.70 -9.54
C ALA A 355 -12.88 21.15 -8.22
N LEU A 356 -13.11 19.83 -8.11
CA LEU A 356 -13.61 19.18 -6.89
C LEU A 356 -12.63 19.22 -5.71
N ARG A 357 -11.37 19.58 -5.95
CA ARG A 357 -10.27 19.61 -4.97
C ARG A 357 -9.71 21.02 -4.80
N ALA A 358 -10.43 22.05 -5.25
CA ALA A 358 -9.92 23.41 -5.30
C ALA A 358 -9.49 23.94 -3.92
N ASP A 359 -10.19 23.58 -2.84
CA ASP A 359 -9.83 23.99 -1.47
C ASP A 359 -8.58 23.27 -0.94
N GLU A 360 -8.42 21.99 -1.27
CA GLU A 360 -7.20 21.23 -0.92
C GLU A 360 -5.97 21.83 -1.64
N ILE A 361 -6.14 22.17 -2.91
CA ILE A 361 -5.10 22.84 -3.71
C ILE A 361 -4.77 24.23 -3.15
N ALA A 362 -5.79 25.03 -2.81
CA ALA A 362 -5.58 26.35 -2.22
C ALA A 362 -4.89 26.26 -0.85
N THR A 363 -5.20 25.23 -0.06
CA THR A 363 -4.53 24.96 1.23
C THR A 363 -3.05 24.59 1.02
N ALA A 364 -2.74 23.77 0.01
CA ALA A 364 -1.34 23.45 -0.32
C ALA A 364 -0.57 24.70 -0.79
N ILE A 365 -1.19 25.55 -1.62
CA ILE A 365 -0.60 26.85 -2.03
C ILE A 365 -0.33 27.73 -0.81
N PHE A 366 -1.27 27.79 0.14
CA PHE A 366 -1.06 28.52 1.39
C PHE A 366 0.13 27.97 2.18
N ASN A 367 0.20 26.65 2.37
CA ASN A 367 1.28 26.02 3.13
C ASN A 367 2.65 26.25 2.47
N MET A 368 2.71 26.29 1.14
CA MET A 368 3.91 26.67 0.37
C MET A 368 4.23 28.17 0.49
N ALA A 369 3.24 29.05 0.37
CA ALA A 369 3.42 30.50 0.48
C ALA A 369 3.83 30.92 1.91
N SER A 370 3.32 30.23 2.93
CA SER A 370 3.61 30.52 4.34
C SER A 370 5.06 30.24 4.77
N VAL A 371 5.85 29.57 3.92
CA VAL A 371 7.30 29.44 4.11
C VAL A 371 7.96 30.81 4.14
N ASP A 372 7.53 31.69 3.22
CA ASP A 372 7.99 33.07 3.13
C ASP A 372 6.96 33.89 2.32
N PHE A 373 6.01 34.49 3.04
CA PHE A 373 4.97 35.31 2.43
C PHE A 373 5.54 36.53 1.71
N GLU A 374 6.64 37.10 2.22
CA GLU A 374 7.27 38.27 1.60
C GLU A 374 7.79 37.89 0.21
N THR A 375 8.53 36.79 0.11
CA THR A 375 9.01 36.28 -1.18
C THR A 375 7.86 35.90 -2.11
N PHE A 376 6.79 35.28 -1.57
CA PHE A 376 5.61 34.93 -2.34
C PHE A 376 4.94 36.16 -2.99
N TYR A 377 4.66 37.21 -2.21
CA TYR A 377 3.94 38.39 -2.68
C TYR A 377 4.81 39.36 -3.49
N LEU A 378 6.07 39.55 -3.12
CA LEU A 378 6.94 40.55 -3.77
C LEU A 378 7.65 40.03 -5.02
N PHE A 379 7.92 38.72 -5.11
CA PHE A 379 8.72 38.16 -6.21
C PHE A 379 7.95 37.10 -7.00
N PHE A 380 7.47 36.04 -6.34
CA PHE A 380 6.83 34.93 -7.04
C PHE A 380 5.55 35.37 -7.78
N LEU A 381 4.62 36.02 -7.09
CA LEU A 381 3.31 36.35 -7.65
C LEU A 381 3.41 37.37 -8.82
N PRO A 382 4.21 38.45 -8.73
CA PRO A 382 4.45 39.34 -9.86
C PRO A 382 5.05 38.59 -11.05
N HIS A 383 6.04 37.72 -10.82
CA HIS A 383 6.68 36.92 -11.86
C HIS A 383 5.70 35.94 -12.52
N PHE A 384 4.91 35.22 -11.73
CA PHE A 384 3.84 34.34 -12.21
C PHE A 384 2.85 35.10 -13.10
N LEU A 385 2.41 36.28 -12.64
CA LEU A 385 1.49 37.12 -13.39
C LEU A 385 2.11 37.65 -14.69
N ASP A 386 3.41 37.89 -14.78
CA ASP A 386 4.11 38.31 -16.02
C ASP A 386 4.27 37.16 -17.03
N HIS A 387 4.37 35.92 -16.55
CA HIS A 387 4.46 34.73 -17.42
C HIS A 387 3.09 34.08 -17.69
N THR A 388 2.02 34.59 -17.10
CA THR A 388 0.66 34.12 -17.36
C THR A 388 0.19 34.59 -18.74
N THR A 389 -0.04 33.65 -19.66
CA THR A 389 -0.54 33.95 -21.00
C THR A 389 -2.01 34.39 -20.99
N GLY A 390 -2.43 35.14 -22.02
CA GLY A 390 -3.81 35.58 -22.21
C GLY A 390 -4.24 36.77 -21.34
N LEU A 391 -3.30 37.51 -20.77
CA LEU A 391 -3.52 38.74 -20.01
C LEU A 391 -2.80 39.94 -20.65
N ASP A 392 -3.49 41.08 -20.76
CA ASP A 392 -2.87 42.36 -21.15
C ASP A 392 -2.16 43.06 -19.97
N SER A 393 -1.46 44.17 -20.25
CA SER A 393 -0.70 44.93 -19.25
C SER A 393 -1.59 45.56 -18.16
N ASN A 394 -2.78 46.03 -18.53
CA ASN A 394 -3.73 46.63 -17.60
C ASN A 394 -4.34 45.57 -16.67
N GLN A 395 -4.72 44.42 -17.20
CA GLN A 395 -5.25 43.29 -16.45
C GLN A 395 -4.22 42.78 -15.43
N ARG A 396 -2.95 42.65 -15.82
CA ARG A 396 -1.85 42.29 -14.90
C ARG A 396 -1.70 43.30 -13.76
N MET A 397 -1.75 44.60 -14.07
CA MET A 397 -1.69 45.66 -13.06
C MET A 397 -2.88 45.61 -12.09
N VAL A 398 -4.11 45.39 -12.59
CA VAL A 398 -5.31 45.27 -11.76
C VAL A 398 -5.21 44.06 -10.83
N LEU A 399 -4.81 42.89 -11.35
CA LEU A 399 -4.62 41.68 -10.55
C LEU A 399 -3.59 41.88 -9.45
N ARG A 400 -2.45 42.51 -9.75
CA ARG A 400 -1.42 42.86 -8.75
C ARG A 400 -1.96 43.76 -7.65
N ARG A 401 -2.72 44.81 -8.02
CA ARG A 401 -3.28 45.76 -7.06
C ARG A 401 -4.35 45.13 -6.15
N ASN A 402 -5.11 44.18 -6.67
CA ASN A 402 -6.21 43.55 -5.95
C ASN A 402 -5.75 42.43 -5.01
N MET A 403 -4.51 41.96 -5.14
CA MET A 403 -3.92 40.98 -4.23
C MET A 403 -3.54 41.64 -2.90
N LYS A 404 -4.21 41.18 -1.84
CA LYS A 404 -3.87 41.55 -0.47
C LYS A 404 -2.86 40.55 0.09
N ALA A 405 -1.88 41.05 0.84
CA ALA A 405 -0.86 40.25 1.52
C ALA A 405 -1.42 39.59 2.79
N ASP A 406 -2.48 38.80 2.61
CA ASP A 406 -3.21 38.15 3.69
C ASP A 406 -2.42 36.92 4.19
N GLN A 407 -2.25 36.78 5.51
CA GLN A 407 -1.46 35.70 6.11
C GLN A 407 -2.32 34.65 6.83
N ASP A 408 -3.61 34.90 7.02
CA ASP A 408 -4.54 33.92 7.57
C ASP A 408 -5.11 33.02 6.47
N LEU A 409 -5.27 31.73 6.79
CA LEU A 409 -5.69 30.72 5.84
C LEU A 409 -7.04 31.04 5.16
N PRO A 410 -8.11 31.42 5.89
CA PRO A 410 -9.41 31.72 5.26
C PRO A 410 -9.35 32.84 4.21
N THR A 411 -8.75 33.99 4.54
CA THR A 411 -8.70 35.14 3.61
C THR A 411 -7.75 34.87 2.44
N PHE A 412 -6.63 34.19 2.69
CA PHE A 412 -5.71 33.77 1.64
C PHE A 412 -6.39 32.86 0.62
N ILE A 413 -7.08 31.80 1.07
CA ILE A 413 -7.81 30.88 0.17
C ILE A 413 -8.84 31.66 -0.66
N GLN A 414 -9.59 32.56 -0.02
CA GLN A 414 -10.58 33.38 -0.74
C GLN A 414 -9.93 34.24 -1.84
N ASN A 415 -8.77 34.85 -1.57
CA ASN A 415 -8.05 35.65 -2.55
C ASN A 415 -7.45 34.80 -3.68
N VAL A 416 -6.88 33.63 -3.37
CA VAL A 416 -6.35 32.71 -4.39
C VAL A 416 -7.47 32.25 -5.33
N HIS A 417 -8.65 31.89 -4.80
CA HIS A 417 -9.81 31.56 -5.63
C HIS A 417 -10.29 32.73 -6.47
N ARG A 418 -10.29 33.95 -5.90
CA ARG A 418 -10.63 35.17 -6.65
C ARG A 418 -9.65 35.39 -7.79
N LEU A 419 -8.34 35.31 -7.52
CA LEU A 419 -7.27 35.43 -8.51
C LEU A 419 -7.45 34.45 -9.67
N ALA A 420 -7.63 33.16 -9.35
CA ALA A 420 -7.80 32.12 -10.36
C ALA A 420 -9.03 32.37 -11.23
N ASN A 421 -10.14 32.80 -10.63
CA ASN A 421 -11.36 33.13 -11.35
C ASN A 421 -11.19 34.37 -12.23
N ASP A 422 -10.56 35.44 -11.74
CA ASP A 422 -10.35 36.69 -12.49
C ASP A 422 -9.44 36.44 -13.70
N ILE A 423 -8.33 35.70 -13.54
CA ILE A 423 -7.44 35.32 -14.65
C ILE A 423 -8.22 34.54 -15.72
N ARG A 424 -9.02 33.57 -15.30
CA ARG A 424 -9.84 32.77 -16.21
C ARG A 424 -10.87 33.63 -16.95
N CYS A 425 -11.53 34.56 -16.26
CA CYS A 425 -12.47 35.50 -16.89
C CYS A 425 -11.77 36.38 -17.93
N TYR A 426 -10.61 36.96 -17.60
CA TYR A 426 -9.84 37.76 -18.55
C TYR A 426 -9.41 36.96 -19.79
N ARG A 427 -8.94 35.71 -19.60
CA ARG A 427 -8.61 34.81 -20.72
C ARG A 427 -9.81 34.54 -21.64
N LEU A 428 -10.99 34.32 -21.07
CA LEU A 428 -12.21 34.12 -21.84
C LEU A 428 -12.58 35.38 -22.62
N CYS A 429 -12.60 36.55 -21.98
CA CYS A 429 -12.91 37.82 -22.63
C CYS A 429 -11.94 38.14 -23.77
N ASN A 430 -10.64 37.94 -23.55
CA ASN A 430 -9.60 38.20 -24.55
C ASN A 430 -9.67 37.19 -25.71
N GLY A 431 -9.96 35.91 -25.43
CA GLY A 431 -10.10 34.86 -26.45
C GLY A 431 -11.36 35.01 -27.31
N THR A 432 -12.42 35.61 -26.79
CA THR A 432 -13.65 35.93 -27.55
C THR A 432 -13.55 37.19 -28.41
N ASN A 433 -12.40 37.90 -28.38
CA ASN A 433 -12.24 39.19 -29.04
C ASN A 433 -11.43 39.04 -30.36
N PRO A 434 -12.08 39.02 -31.55
CA PRO A 434 -11.41 38.75 -32.83
C PRO A 434 -10.52 39.87 -33.38
N GLN A 435 -10.22 40.92 -32.60
CA GLN A 435 -9.36 42.05 -33.03
C GLN A 435 -7.96 42.05 -32.40
N ALA A 436 -7.54 40.95 -31.76
CA ALA A 436 -6.23 40.82 -31.10
C ALA A 436 -5.36 39.69 -31.67
N SER A 437 -5.53 39.36 -32.96
CA SER A 437 -4.62 38.50 -33.73
C SER A 437 -3.69 39.33 -34.61
#